data_AF-C4XVA0-F1
#
_entry.id   AF-C4XVA0-F1
#
_cell.length_a   1.000
_cell.length_b   1.000
_cell.length_c   1.000
_cell.angle_alpha   90.00
_cell.angle_beta   90.00
_cell.angle_gamma   90.00
#
_symmetry.space_group_name_H-M   'P 1'
#
loop_
_entity.id
_entity.type
_entity.pdbx_description
1 polymer ?
#
loop_
_entity_poly.entity_id
_entity_poly.type
_entity_poly.pdbx_seq_one_letter_code
_entity_poly.pdbx_strand_id
1 'polypeptide(L)'
;MSFLTVPYKLPVSLSVGSCVIIKGTPIDSSVNEPQLQVDFYTEMNEESEIAFHLRVHLGRHVVMNSREFGIWMLEENLHYVPFEDGKPFDLRIYVCRNEYE
;
A
#
# COMPACT_ATOMS: atom_id res chain seq x y z
N MET A 1 20.36 -0.42 12.46
CA MET A 1 18.94 -0.31 12.08
C MET A 1 18.49 -1.69 11.66
N SER A 2 17.52 -2.31 12.33
CA SER A 2 16.94 -3.57 11.89
C SER A 2 15.91 -3.27 10.79
N PHE A 3 16.14 -3.76 9.58
CA PHE A 3 15.14 -3.69 8.52
C PHE A 3 14.15 -4.84 8.68
N LEU A 4 12.86 -4.57 8.41
CA LEU A 4 11.87 -5.63 8.27
C LEU A 4 12.09 -6.33 6.93
N THR A 5 11.75 -7.62 6.87
CA THR A 5 11.78 -8.38 5.61
C THR A 5 10.69 -7.87 4.67
N VAL A 6 11.00 -7.75 3.38
CA VAL A 6 10.03 -7.39 2.33
C VAL A 6 9.93 -8.58 1.36
N PRO A 7 8.74 -9.16 1.11
CA PRO A 7 7.42 -8.71 1.59
C PRO A 7 7.22 -8.90 3.10
N TYR A 8 6.55 -7.94 3.73
CA TYR A 8 6.21 -7.95 5.15
C TYR A 8 4.73 -8.29 5.32
N LYS A 9 4.42 -9.30 6.16
CA LYS A 9 3.05 -9.71 6.48
C LYS A 9 2.78 -9.53 7.95
N LEU A 10 1.68 -8.86 8.28
CA LEU A 10 1.29 -8.59 9.66
C LEU A 10 -0.20 -8.94 9.84
N PRO A 11 -0.55 -9.89 10.72
CA PRO A 11 -1.93 -10.09 11.14
C PRO A 11 -2.43 -8.83 11.86
N VAL A 12 -3.55 -8.27 11.41
CA VAL A 12 -4.14 -7.05 11.96
C VAL A 12 -5.64 -7.21 12.17
N SER A 13 -6.20 -6.39 13.06
CA SER A 13 -7.65 -6.15 13.15
C SER A 13 -7.86 -4.65 13.04
N LEU A 14 -8.62 -4.24 12.04
CA LEU A 14 -8.85 -2.83 11.71
C LEU A 14 -10.32 -2.47 11.98
N SER A 15 -10.54 -1.33 12.62
CA SER A 15 -11.85 -0.73 12.88
C SER A 15 -11.80 0.76 12.60
N VAL A 16 -12.96 1.41 12.44
CA VAL A 16 -13.03 2.87 12.26
C VAL A 16 -12.25 3.58 13.38
N GLY A 17 -11.31 4.44 13.00
CA GLY A 17 -10.36 5.11 13.89
C GLY A 17 -8.99 4.44 13.97
N SER A 18 -8.79 3.28 13.33
CA SER A 18 -7.48 2.64 13.19
C SER A 18 -6.58 3.42 12.23
N CYS A 19 -5.27 3.28 12.40
CA CYS A 19 -4.27 3.86 11.49
C CYS A 19 -3.13 2.86 11.28
N VAL A 20 -2.83 2.57 10.01
CA VAL A 20 -1.65 1.80 9.61
C VAL A 20 -0.55 2.79 9.22
N ILE A 21 0.60 2.69 9.90
CA ILE A 21 1.75 3.58 9.68
C ILE A 21 2.90 2.76 9.10
N ILE A 22 3.34 3.10 7.89
CA ILE A 22 4.44 2.45 7.18
C ILE A 22 5.54 3.49 6.98
N LYS A 23 6.69 3.23 7.61
CA LYS A 23 7.89 4.04 7.44
C LYS A 23 8.92 3.23 6.66
N GLY A 24 9.40 3.81 5.57
CA GLY A 24 10.34 3.16 4.69
C GLY A 24 11.23 4.18 3.98
N THR A 25 12.16 3.67 3.19
CA THR A 25 12.96 4.47 2.27
C THR A 25 12.95 3.70 0.94
N PRO A 26 12.60 4.32 -0.19
CA PRO A 26 12.67 3.67 -1.48
C PRO A 26 14.07 3.14 -1.73
N ILE A 27 14.16 1.93 -2.26
CA ILE A 27 15.43 1.38 -2.74
C ILE A 27 15.79 2.11 -4.04
N ASP A 28 17.07 2.44 -4.20
CA ASP A 28 17.68 3.22 -5.28
C ASP A 28 16.91 3.20 -6.63
N SER A 29 16.57 4.38 -7.13
CA SER A 29 15.92 4.63 -8.42
C SER A 29 16.74 4.20 -9.64
N SER A 30 17.99 3.76 -9.46
CA SER A 30 18.75 3.07 -10.50
C SER A 30 18.12 1.73 -10.93
N VAL A 31 17.21 1.18 -10.12
CA VAL A 31 16.36 0.05 -10.48
C VAL A 31 15.17 0.56 -11.32
N ASN A 32 14.91 -0.08 -12.47
CA ASN A 32 13.79 0.28 -13.36
C ASN A 32 12.46 0.34 -12.60
N GLU A 33 12.01 1.57 -12.31
CA GLU A 33 10.68 1.90 -11.76
C GLU A 33 10.39 1.28 -10.38
N PRO A 34 10.98 1.82 -9.28
CA PRO A 34 10.70 1.34 -7.94
C PRO A 34 9.21 1.49 -7.59
N GLN A 35 8.67 0.49 -6.90
CA GLN A 35 7.26 0.43 -6.52
C GLN A 35 7.11 0.13 -5.02
N LEU A 36 6.07 0.70 -4.42
CA LEU A 36 5.57 0.33 -3.10
C LEU A 36 4.17 -0.26 -3.28
N GLN A 37 3.93 -1.43 -2.68
CA GLN A 37 2.61 -2.07 -2.64
C GLN A 37 2.17 -2.29 -1.21
N VAL A 38 0.91 -1.97 -0.91
CA VAL A 38 0.25 -2.22 0.36
C VAL A 38 -1.09 -2.86 0.07
N ASP A 39 -1.34 -4.03 0.67
CA ASP A 39 -2.58 -4.78 0.49
C ASP A 39 -3.22 -5.07 1.84
N PHE A 40 -4.51 -4.74 1.97
CA PHE A 40 -5.34 -5.17 3.10
C PHE A 40 -6.12 -6.41 2.68
N TYR A 41 -5.53 -7.57 2.93
CA TYR A 41 -6.15 -8.87 2.70
C TYR A 41 -7.26 -9.16 3.72
N THR A 42 -8.29 -9.88 3.28
CA THR A 42 -9.36 -10.36 4.16
C THR A 42 -8.96 -11.59 4.98
N GLU A 43 -7.94 -12.34 4.54
CA GLU A 43 -7.38 -13.48 5.24
C GLU A 43 -5.85 -13.52 5.15
N MET A 44 -5.20 -14.44 5.88
CA MET A 44 -3.74 -14.62 5.83
C MET A 44 -3.24 -15.28 4.51
N ASN A 45 -4.15 -15.77 3.67
CA ASN A 45 -3.84 -16.37 2.39
C ASN A 45 -3.70 -15.29 1.30
N GLU A 46 -2.67 -15.36 0.46
CA GLU A 46 -2.43 -14.38 -0.64
C GLU A 46 -3.46 -14.50 -1.77
N GLU A 47 -4.21 -15.60 -1.83
CA GLU A 47 -5.32 -15.78 -2.78
C GLU A 47 -6.64 -15.18 -2.28
N SER A 48 -6.69 -14.72 -1.01
CA SER A 48 -7.89 -14.11 -0.43
C SER A 48 -8.25 -12.78 -1.07
N GLU A 49 -9.44 -12.28 -0.77
CA GLU A 49 -9.89 -10.98 -1.26
C GLU A 49 -9.00 -9.85 -0.73
N ILE A 50 -8.95 -8.75 -1.49
CA ILE A 50 -8.19 -7.56 -1.11
C ILE A 50 -9.19 -6.42 -0.96
N ALA A 51 -9.42 -6.00 0.28
CA ALA A 51 -10.34 -4.91 0.59
C ALA A 51 -9.78 -3.56 0.13
N PHE A 52 -8.45 -3.42 0.12
CA PHE A 52 -7.76 -2.24 -0.38
C PHE A 52 -6.37 -2.61 -0.90
N HIS A 53 -6.15 -2.35 -2.18
CA HIS A 53 -4.86 -2.45 -2.87
C HIS A 53 -4.36 -1.04 -3.15
N LEU A 54 -3.14 -0.73 -2.73
CA LEU A 54 -2.43 0.50 -3.05
C LEU A 54 -1.10 0.16 -3.70
N ARG A 55 -0.90 0.60 -4.94
CA ARG A 55 0.38 0.49 -5.64
C ARG A 55 0.88 1.86 -6.06
N VAL A 56 2.02 2.26 -5.51
CA VAL A 56 2.71 3.51 -5.83
C VAL A 56 3.80 3.21 -6.85
N HIS A 57 3.67 3.78 -8.05
CA HIS A 57 4.76 3.88 -9.01
C HIS A 57 5.51 5.18 -8.74
N LEU A 58 6.68 5.10 -8.09
CA LEU A 58 7.40 6.28 -7.63
C LEU A 58 7.68 7.26 -8.78
N GLY A 59 7.36 8.54 -8.56
CA GLY A 59 7.51 9.61 -9.56
C GLY A 59 6.51 9.57 -10.72
N ARG A 60 5.51 8.67 -10.72
CA ARG A 60 4.55 8.51 -11.84
C ARG A 60 3.09 8.66 -11.43
N HIS A 61 2.55 7.66 -10.75
CA HIS A 61 1.16 7.61 -10.32
C HIS A 61 0.95 6.58 -9.21
N VAL A 62 -0.20 6.66 -8.56
CA VAL A 62 -0.71 5.67 -7.62
C VAL A 62 -1.92 4.99 -8.27
N VAL A 63 -1.97 3.67 -8.18
CA VAL A 63 -3.12 2.85 -8.54
C VAL A 63 -3.75 2.31 -7.26
N MET A 64 -5.06 2.42 -7.15
CA MET A 64 -5.85 1.82 -6.07
C MET A 64 -6.92 0.90 -6.65
N ASN A 65 -7.21 -0.20 -5.97
CA ASN A 65 -8.26 -1.13 -6.39
C ASN A 65 -8.74 -1.99 -5.20
N SER A 66 -9.76 -2.80 -5.42
CA SER A 66 -10.14 -3.95 -4.58
C SER A 66 -10.16 -5.23 -5.44
N ARG A 67 -10.04 -6.38 -4.78
CA ARG A 67 -10.20 -7.70 -5.41
C ARG A 67 -11.28 -8.48 -4.70
N GLU A 68 -12.42 -8.65 -5.37
CA GLU A 68 -13.63 -9.29 -4.84
C GLU A 68 -13.91 -10.56 -5.65
N PHE A 69 -14.19 -11.69 -4.99
CA PHE A 69 -14.37 -13.00 -5.65
C PHE A 69 -13.23 -13.37 -6.63
N GLY A 70 -12.00 -12.94 -6.33
CA GLY A 70 -10.83 -13.15 -7.17
C GLY A 70 -10.73 -12.24 -8.40
N ILE A 71 -11.63 -11.28 -8.57
CA ILE A 71 -11.70 -10.36 -9.71
C ILE A 71 -11.27 -8.96 -9.25
N TRP A 72 -10.38 -8.33 -10.02
CA TRP A 72 -10.02 -6.92 -9.80
C TRP A 72 -11.17 -6.02 -10.24
N MET A 73 -11.51 -5.06 -9.38
CA MET A 73 -12.56 -4.08 -9.64
C MET A 73 -12.03 -2.94 -10.52
N LEU A 74 -12.80 -1.87 -10.68
CA LEU A 74 -12.39 -0.70 -11.48
C LEU A 74 -11.25 0.04 -10.76
N GLU A 75 -10.14 0.23 -11.44
CA GLU A 75 -8.98 0.95 -10.90
C GLU A 75 -9.25 2.45 -10.71
N GLU A 76 -8.80 2.97 -9.57
CA GLU A 76 -8.69 4.39 -9.31
C GLU A 76 -7.23 4.84 -9.45
N ASN A 77 -6.99 5.97 -10.11
CA ASN A 77 -5.66 6.46 -10.46
C ASN A 77 -5.44 7.87 -9.92
N LEU A 78 -4.32 8.09 -9.23
CA LEU A 78 -3.88 9.41 -8.77
C LEU A 78 -2.50 9.73 -9.35
N HIS A 79 -2.38 10.85 -10.07
CA HIS A 79 -1.10 11.30 -10.62
C HIS A 79 -0.19 12.01 -9.61
N TYR A 80 -0.72 12.33 -8.42
CA TYR A 80 0.06 12.94 -7.36
C TYR A 80 0.79 11.86 -6.55
N VAL A 81 2.13 11.90 -6.55
CA VAL A 81 2.99 10.95 -5.85
C VAL A 81 4.00 11.71 -4.99
N PRO A 82 3.72 11.96 -3.69
CA PRO A 82 4.58 12.76 -2.82
C PRO A 82 5.76 11.95 -2.22
N PHE A 83 6.30 11.01 -2.98
CA PHE A 83 7.46 10.22 -2.57
C PHE A 83 8.72 10.78 -3.22
N GLU A 84 9.68 11.16 -2.40
CA GLU A 84 10.98 11.63 -2.86
C GLU A 84 11.96 10.46 -2.99
N ASP A 85 12.71 10.44 -4.08
CA ASP A 85 13.68 9.38 -4.36
C ASP A 85 14.79 9.33 -3.30
N GLY A 86 15.12 8.11 -2.86
CA GLY A 86 16.11 7.84 -1.81
C GLY A 86 15.82 8.45 -0.43
N LYS A 87 14.67 9.12 -0.22
CA LYS A 87 14.34 9.76 1.05
C LYS A 87 13.34 8.92 1.87
N PRO A 88 13.42 8.97 3.21
CA PRO A 88 12.43 8.33 4.06
C PRO A 88 11.03 8.90 3.85
N PHE A 89 10.01 8.04 3.93
CA PHE A 89 8.60 8.42 3.93
C PHE A 89 7.88 7.94 5.21
N ASP A 90 6.75 8.58 5.51
CA ASP A 90 5.78 8.21 6.56
C ASP A 90 4.41 8.12 5.88
N LEU A 91 4.05 6.91 5.42
CA LEU A 91 2.74 6.63 4.82
C LEU A 91 1.78 6.25 5.94
N ARG A 92 0.64 6.94 5.99
CA ARG A 92 -0.43 6.67 6.95
C ARG A 92 -1.69 6.38 6.18
N ILE A 93 -2.36 5.30 6.58
CA ILE A 93 -3.65 4.90 6.03
C ILE A 93 -4.61 4.88 7.21
N TYR A 94 -5.52 5.84 7.26
CA TYR A 94 -6.54 5.97 8.29
C TYR A 94 -7.78 5.21 7.86
N VAL A 95 -8.34 4.43 8.79
CA VAL A 95 -9.62 3.74 8.56
C VAL A 95 -10.73 4.67 9.00
N CYS A 96 -11.28 5.41 8.04
CA CYS A 96 -12.42 6.28 8.25
C CYS A 96 -13.73 5.49 8.13
N ARG A 97 -14.87 6.14 8.40
CA ARG A 97 -16.17 5.45 8.39
C ARG A 97 -16.53 4.88 7.01
N ASN A 98 -16.13 5.58 5.95
CA ASN A 98 -16.57 5.31 4.58
C ASN A 98 -15.40 5.11 3.60
N GLU A 99 -14.15 5.30 4.03
CA GLU A 99 -12.99 5.32 3.14
C GLU A 99 -11.69 5.03 3.90
N TYR A 100 -10.63 4.82 3.14
CA TYR A 100 -9.25 4.89 3.62
C TYR A 100 -8.66 6.24 3.22
N GLU A 101 -8.12 6.99 4.19
CA GLU A 101 -7.50 8.31 3.99
C GLU A 101 -5.97 8.25 4.14
#